data_AF-V5GMK5-F1
#
_entry.id   AF-V5GMK5-F1
#
_cell.length_a   1.000
_cell.length_b   1.000
_cell.length_c   1.000
_cell.angle_alpha   90.00
_cell.angle_beta   90.00
_cell.angle_gamma   90.00
#
_symmetry.space_group_name_H-M   'P 1'
#
loop_
_entity.id
_entity.type
_entity.pdbx_description
1 polymer ?
#
loop_
_entity_poly.entity_id
_entity_poly.type
_entity_poly.pdbx_seq_one_letter_code
_entity_poly.pdbx_strand_id
1 'polypeptide(L)'
;MNKYFVNVKVDREERPDVDKLYMSFIQATVGGGGWPMSVFLTPNLEPLAGGTYFPPEDSYGRPGFKSVLKSIAEQWRKKQTAILNSGKHSVEVLKKISEKELRDCQRIDIP
;
A
#
# COMPACT_ATOMS: atom_id res chain seq x y z
N MET A 1 4.06 -17.38 4.17
CA MET A 1 4.50 -16.11 3.59
C MET A 1 5.44 -16.35 2.41
N ASN A 2 6.63 -16.91 2.63
CA ASN A 2 7.67 -17.14 1.60
C ASN A 2 7.23 -17.96 0.37
N LYS A 3 6.19 -18.78 0.50
CA LYS A 3 5.61 -19.52 -0.62
C LYS A 3 4.94 -18.63 -1.68
N TYR A 4 4.41 -17.48 -1.27
CA TYR A 4 3.53 -16.65 -2.12
C TYR A 4 4.06 -15.23 -2.36
N PHE A 5 4.98 -14.75 -1.52
CA PHE A 5 5.43 -13.36 -1.52
C PHE A 5 6.95 -13.28 -1.43
N VAL A 6 7.49 -12.27 -2.12
CA VAL A 6 8.83 -11.74 -1.87
C VAL A 6 8.69 -10.68 -0.78
N ASN A 7 9.28 -10.95 0.38
CA ASN A 7 9.16 -10.05 1.53
C ASN A 7 10.28 -9.02 1.50
N VAL A 8 9.91 -7.75 1.47
CA VAL A 8 10.85 -6.63 1.53
C VAL A 8 10.64 -5.89 2.84
N LYS A 9 11.72 -5.74 3.61
CA LYS A 9 11.75 -4.86 4.78
C LYS A 9 12.38 -3.55 4.35
N VAL A 10 11.72 -2.45 4.68
CA VAL A 10 12.18 -1.11 4.38
C VAL A 10 12.39 -0.40 5.70
N ASP A 11 13.55 0.23 5.85
CA ASP A 11 13.82 1.16 6.95
C ASP A 11 13.36 2.57 6.55
N ARG A 12 12.47 3.16 7.35
CA ARG A 12 11.90 4.49 7.08
C ARG A 12 12.91 5.62 7.31
N GLU A 13 13.93 5.40 8.14
CA GLU A 13 14.95 6.42 8.41
C GLU A 13 15.92 6.51 7.25
N GLU A 14 16.20 5.38 6.59
CA GLU A 14 17.03 5.33 5.39
C GLU A 14 16.24 5.68 4.11
N ARG A 15 14.94 5.31 4.05
CA ARG A 15 14.06 5.52 2.89
C ARG A 15 12.75 6.23 3.25
N PRO A 16 12.82 7.49 3.72
CA PRO A 16 11.63 8.28 4.05
C PRO A 16 10.79 8.60 2.81
N ASP A 17 11.38 8.57 1.62
CA ASP A 17 10.71 8.73 0.33
C ASP A 17 9.70 7.59 0.07
N VAL A 18 10.12 6.35 0.31
CA VAL A 18 9.29 5.15 0.12
C VAL A 18 8.19 5.09 1.17
N ASP A 19 8.52 5.40 2.42
CA ASP A 19 7.55 5.45 3.51
C ASP A 19 6.43 6.45 3.24
N LYS A 20 6.77 7.69 2.87
CA LYS A 20 5.77 8.74 2.54
C LYS A 20 4.87 8.32 1.38
N LEU A 21 5.44 7.83 0.29
CA LEU A 21 4.66 7.40 -0.89
C LEU A 21 3.59 6.37 -0.52
N TYR A 22 3.98 5.34 0.22
CA TYR A 22 3.07 4.26 0.59
C TYR A 22 2.15 4.62 1.76
N MET A 23 2.56 5.54 2.64
CA MET A 23 1.68 6.10 3.65
C MET A 23 0.55 6.90 3.01
N SER A 24 0.84 7.73 2.00
CA SER A 24 -0.20 8.46 1.25
C SER A 24 -1.17 7.49 0.56
N PHE A 25 -0.69 6.37 0.04
CA PHE A 25 -1.54 5.30 -0.49
C PHE A 25 -2.47 4.69 0.57
N ILE A 26 -1.92 4.34 1.74
CA ILE A 26 -2.67 3.78 2.86
C ILE A 26 -3.74 4.76 3.35
N GLN A 27 -3.37 6.03 3.52
CA GLN A 27 -4.30 7.07 3.96
C GLN A 27 -5.42 7.30 2.95
N ALA A 28 -5.11 7.29 1.65
CA ALA A 28 -6.11 7.46 0.59
C ALA A 28 -7.06 6.27 0.46
N THR A 29 -6.60 5.05 0.74
CA THR A 29 -7.40 3.82 0.54
C THR A 29 -8.13 3.36 1.79
N VAL A 30 -7.50 3.48 2.95
CA VAL A 30 -8.01 2.99 4.25
C VAL A 30 -8.55 4.13 5.12
N GLY A 31 -8.22 5.39 4.82
CA GLY A 31 -8.68 6.58 5.56
C GLY A 31 -7.91 6.86 6.86
N GLY A 32 -6.97 6.00 7.24
CA GLY A 32 -6.08 6.18 8.39
C GLY A 32 -4.67 5.72 8.05
N GLY A 33 -3.67 6.16 8.82
CA GLY A 33 -2.26 5.82 8.60
C GLY A 33 -1.54 5.54 9.92
N GLY A 34 -0.40 4.86 9.84
CA GLY A 34 0.41 4.53 11.01
C GLY A 34 1.34 3.36 10.78
N TRP A 35 2.16 3.07 11.79
CA TRP A 35 3.11 1.96 11.78
C TRP A 35 2.74 0.89 12.81
N PRO A 36 3.09 -0.39 12.60
CA PRO A 36 3.78 -0.92 11.42
C PRO A 36 2.91 -0.84 10.16
N MET A 37 3.51 -0.52 9.02
CA MET A 37 2.82 -0.42 7.72
C MET A 37 3.16 -1.64 6.87
N SER A 38 2.16 -2.28 6.27
CA SER A 38 2.33 -3.38 5.32
C SER A 38 1.59 -3.07 4.03
N VAL A 39 2.31 -3.10 2.91
CA VAL A 39 1.77 -2.84 1.58
C VAL A 39 2.07 -4.03 0.67
N PHE A 40 1.08 -4.40 -0.13
CA PHE A 40 1.15 -5.48 -1.11
C PHE A 40 1.20 -4.88 -2.50
N LEU A 41 2.21 -5.28 -3.26
CA LEU A 41 2.52 -4.73 -4.59
C LEU A 41 2.38 -5.80 -5.67
N THR A 42 2.07 -5.37 -6.90
CA THR A 42 2.31 -6.18 -8.10
C THR A 42 3.82 -6.33 -8.34
N PRO A 43 4.25 -7.28 -9.18
CA PRO A 43 5.65 -7.37 -9.62
C PRO A 43 6.18 -6.10 -10.31
N ASN A 44 5.28 -5.23 -10.80
CA ASN A 44 5.61 -3.95 -11.41
C ASN A 44 5.68 -2.80 -10.38
N LEU A 45 5.70 -3.12 -9.08
CA LEU A 45 5.75 -2.17 -7.96
C LEU A 45 4.49 -1.30 -7.82
N GLU A 46 3.36 -1.76 -8.37
CA GLU A 46 2.08 -1.05 -8.28
C GLU A 46 1.33 -1.50 -7.01
N PRO A 47 0.88 -0.58 -6.13
CA PRO A 47 0.22 -0.96 -4.90
C PRO A 47 -1.20 -1.48 -5.13
N LEU A 48 -1.53 -2.55 -4.41
CA LEU A 48 -2.81 -3.25 -4.53
C LEU A 48 -3.67 -3.11 -3.28
N ALA A 49 -3.04 -3.31 -2.14
CA ALA A 49 -3.68 -3.28 -0.84
C ALA A 49 -2.63 -2.92 0.19
N GLY A 50 -3.07 -2.38 1.30
CA GLY A 50 -2.21 -2.15 2.43
C GLY A 50 -3.01 -1.94 3.69
N GLY A 51 -2.33 -2.00 4.81
CA GLY A 51 -2.87 -1.60 6.09
C GLY A 51 -1.75 -1.30 7.05
N THR A 52 -2.16 -0.92 8.25
CA THR A 52 -1.25 -0.73 9.38
C THR A 52 -1.00 -2.09 10.03
N TYR A 53 -1.55 -2.30 11.22
CA TYR A 53 -1.36 -3.51 11.99
C TYR A 53 -2.37 -4.61 11.61
N PHE A 54 -1.85 -5.77 11.24
CA PHE A 54 -2.63 -7.00 11.08
C PHE A 54 -2.33 -7.95 12.25
N PRO A 55 -3.35 -8.42 13.00
CA PRO A 55 -3.13 -9.39 14.07
C PRO A 55 -2.59 -10.71 13.50
N PRO A 56 -1.83 -11.50 14.27
CA PRO A 56 -1.27 -12.76 13.77
C PRO A 56 -2.34 -13.79 13.38
N GLU A 57 -3.45 -13.80 14.12
CA GLU A 57 -4.60 -14.68 13.92
C GLU A 57 -5.88 -13.85 13.72
N ASP A 58 -6.90 -14.48 13.13
CA ASP A 58 -8.22 -13.88 12.94
C ASP A 58 -8.86 -13.59 14.29
N SER A 59 -9.37 -12.37 14.50
CA SER A 59 -9.95 -11.97 15.79
C SER A 59 -10.99 -10.86 15.64
N TYR A 60 -12.10 -10.95 16.38
CA TYR A 60 -13.17 -9.94 16.43
C TYR A 60 -13.57 -9.36 15.06
N GLY A 61 -13.81 -10.23 14.07
CA GLY A 61 -14.22 -9.81 12.72
C GLY A 61 -13.12 -9.17 11.87
N ARG A 62 -11.87 -9.15 12.34
CA ARG A 62 -10.71 -8.69 11.58
C ARG A 62 -9.88 -9.89 11.11
N PRO A 63 -9.57 -9.98 9.81
CA PRO A 63 -8.69 -11.01 9.31
C PRO A 63 -7.28 -10.80 9.85
N GLY A 64 -6.68 -11.87 10.36
CA GLY A 64 -5.28 -11.95 10.71
C GLY A 64 -4.40 -11.95 9.47
N PHE A 65 -3.12 -11.68 9.69
CA PHE A 65 -2.15 -11.49 8.62
C PHE A 65 -2.05 -12.73 7.72
N LYS A 66 -2.13 -13.93 8.29
CA LYS A 66 -2.14 -15.19 7.52
C LYS A 66 -3.32 -15.27 6.55
N SER A 67 -4.51 -14.87 6.99
CA SER A 67 -5.74 -14.89 6.19
C SER A 67 -5.71 -13.82 5.10
N VAL A 68 -5.20 -12.62 5.42
CA VAL A 68 -4.95 -11.56 4.42
C VAL A 68 -3.98 -12.06 3.33
N LEU A 69 -2.83 -12.62 3.72
CA LEU A 69 -1.84 -13.15 2.78
C LEU A 69 -2.43 -14.23 1.86
N LYS A 70 -3.19 -15.18 2.41
CA LYS A 70 -3.84 -16.23 1.61
C LYS A 70 -4.86 -15.66 0.63
N SER A 71 -5.70 -14.74 1.10
CA SER A 71 -6.71 -14.08 0.26
C SER A 71 -6.06 -13.35 -0.93
N ILE A 72 -5.02 -12.55 -0.68
CA ILE A 72 -4.30 -11.84 -1.74
C ILE A 72 -3.66 -12.82 -2.73
N ALA A 73 -3.00 -13.87 -2.24
CA ALA A 73 -2.37 -14.88 -3.10
C ALA A 73 -3.40 -15.63 -3.97
N GLU A 74 -4.57 -15.94 -3.42
CA GLU A 74 -5.65 -16.55 -4.19
C GLU A 74 -6.24 -15.61 -5.25
N GLN A 75 -6.46 -14.36 -4.90
CA GLN A 75 -6.95 -13.36 -5.85
C GLN A 75 -5.94 -13.17 -6.98
N TRP A 76 -4.63 -13.10 -6.67
CA TRP A 76 -3.56 -13.06 -7.67
C TRP A 76 -3.64 -14.22 -8.66
N ARG A 77 -3.76 -15.45 -8.15
CA ARG A 77 -3.85 -16.66 -8.98
C ARG A 77 -5.13 -16.71 -9.83
N LYS A 78 -6.27 -16.30 -9.26
CA LYS A 78 -7.58 -16.44 -9.92
C LYS A 78 -7.92 -15.27 -10.85
N LYS A 79 -7.43 -14.07 -10.57
CA LYS A 79 -7.86 -12.80 -11.19
C LYS A 79 -6.69 -11.88 -11.51
N GLN A 80 -5.58 -12.44 -12.01
CA GLN A 80 -4.34 -11.71 -12.23
C GLN A 80 -4.51 -10.44 -13.06
N THR A 81 -5.23 -10.51 -14.19
CA THR A 81 -5.47 -9.35 -15.06
C THR A 81 -6.21 -8.22 -14.35
N ALA A 82 -7.23 -8.55 -13.55
CA ALA A 82 -7.98 -7.56 -12.79
C ALA A 82 -7.09 -6.88 -11.74
N ILE A 83 -6.21 -7.63 -11.09
CA ILE A 83 -5.27 -7.09 -10.10
C ILE A 83 -4.25 -6.17 -10.77
N LEU A 84 -3.69 -6.57 -11.91
CA LEU A 84 -2.77 -5.71 -12.66
C LEU A 84 -3.44 -4.38 -13.08
N ASN A 85 -4.70 -4.43 -13.51
CA ASN A 85 -5.45 -3.22 -13.85
C ASN A 85 -5.74 -2.35 -12.61
N SER A 86 -6.07 -2.97 -11.48
CA SER A 86 -6.27 -2.27 -10.21
C SER A 86 -4.99 -1.56 -9.74
N GLY A 87 -3.84 -2.24 -9.82
CA GLY A 87 -2.55 -1.65 -9.45
C GLY A 87 -2.22 -0.40 -10.27
N LYS A 88 -2.42 -0.46 -11.59
CA LYS A 88 -2.26 0.72 -12.47
C LYS A 88 -3.11 1.90 -12.03
N HIS A 89 -4.37 1.65 -11.67
CA HIS A 89 -5.26 2.70 -11.18
C HIS A 89 -4.77 3.30 -9.85
N SER A 90 -4.28 2.47 -8.93
CA SER A 90 -3.71 2.94 -7.66
C SER A 90 -2.49 3.84 -7.88
N VAL A 91 -1.63 3.55 -8.86
CA VAL A 91 -0.52 4.43 -9.23
C VAL A 91 -1.02 5.78 -9.78
N GLU A 92 -2.07 5.78 -10.58
CA GLU A 92 -2.66 7.01 -11.10
C GLU A 92 -3.20 7.91 -9.99
N VAL A 93 -3.88 7.32 -9.00
CA VAL A 93 -4.35 8.04 -7.80
C VAL A 93 -3.17 8.63 -7.03
N LEU A 94 -2.09 7.87 -6.84
CA LEU A 94 -0.90 8.35 -6.13
C LEU A 94 -0.22 9.51 -6.86
N LYS A 95 -0.13 9.46 -8.19
CA LYS A 95 0.38 10.59 -8.98
C LYS A 95 -0.44 11.85 -8.74
N LYS A 96 -1.78 11.75 -8.78
CA LYS A 96 -2.68 12.89 -8.53
C LYS A 96 -2.52 13.47 -7.13
N ILE A 97 -2.30 12.62 -6.12
CA ILE A 97 -2.05 13.05 -4.73
C ILE A 97 -0.71 13.78 -4.64
N SER A 98 0.35 13.19 -5.17
CA SER A 98 1.69 13.80 -5.16
C SER A 98 1.71 15.14 -5.91
N GLU A 99 1.06 15.24 -7.07
CA GLU A 99 0.92 16.50 -7.81
C GLU A 99 0.12 17.55 -7.03
N LYS A 100 -0.89 17.13 -6.25
CA LYS A 100 -1.66 18.04 -5.40
C LYS A 100 -0.79 18.59 -4.27
N GLU A 101 -0.05 17.72 -3.58
CA GLU A 101 0.88 18.12 -2.52
C GLU A 101 1.94 19.10 -3.04
N LEU A 102 2.49 18.86 -4.23
CA LEU A 102 3.43 19.77 -4.89
C LEU A 102 2.82 21.14 -5.19
N ARG A 103 1.57 21.19 -5.68
CA ARG A 103 0.86 22.45 -5.94
C ARG A 103 0.55 23.22 -4.66
N ASP A 104 0.21 22.52 -3.58
CA ASP A 104 -0.11 23.14 -2.30
C ASP A 104 1.15 23.71 -1.64
N CYS A 105 2.32 23.08 -1.77
CA CYS A 105 3.61 23.66 -1.37
C CYS A 105 3.94 24.93 -2.17
N GLN A 106 3.72 24.95 -3.49
CA GLN A 106 4.03 26.11 -4.34
C GLN A 106 3.13 27.33 -4.08
N ARG A 107 1.98 27.16 -3.42
CA ARG A 107 1.10 28.28 -3.04
C ARG A 107 1.52 28.99 -1.76
N ILE A 108 2.40 28.40 -0.96
CA ILE A 108 2.81 28.95 0.34
C ILE A 108 3.95 29.99 0.18
N ASP A 109 4.59 30.07 -1.00
CA ASP A 109 5.71 30.97 -1.29
C ASP A 109 5.31 32.28 -2.03
N ILE A 110 4.19 32.90 -1.68
CA ILE A 110 3.88 34.26 -2.16
C ILE A 110 3.78 35.22 -0.95
N PRO A 111 4.74 36.15 -0.77
CA PRO A 111 4.62 37.24 0.21
C PRO A 111 3.52 38.25 -0.15
#